data_AF-A0AA36HTP9-F1
#
_entry.id   AF-A0AA36HTP9-F1
#
_cell.length_a   1.000
_cell.length_b   1.000
_cell.length_c   1.000
_cell.angle_alpha   90.00
_cell.angle_beta   90.00
_cell.angle_gamma   90.00
#
_symmetry.space_group_name_H-M   'P 1'
#
loop_
_entity.id
_entity.type
_entity.pdbx_description
1 polymer ?
#
loop_
_entity_poly.entity_id
_entity_poly.type
_entity_poly.pdbx_seq_one_letter_code
_entity_poly.pdbx_strand_id
1 'polypeptide(L)'
;MADEKQFRRPKWCCPPRSPERQKRPVRVLGTQEAARSWELLEKAVYLVGRHESADFRLQGELVSRSHAAVLQDAEGQRFLVDLKSTHGTFLDSARLRSHEPTPWREGQMASFGFGPKASFMVLGTMDEPPAKRRRTEEEDSQVVDAKTDDPMAALYGDLPEAAEVVAPKVVETRLPPLPAPSKDPTRVIFLDIDGVLRPLHSRQDAFQNTRTIEINGARVPLLGSGEAKAGVDFWPTALRALRFIVQKTEARIVLSSDWRKQEVLREGIASSFEEHGIPELYSATPDLDQATPGVIKALHSSFREKRCKEIRKWLKQNPKVTHFCAIDDVDLSLPDKKRSDTEVFLDPDREFVKTNPIVGLTMDIAKLVICYLNGLEPSEELLAAVFGEISGTT
;
A
#
# COMPACT_ATOMS: atom_id res chain seq x y z
N MET A 1 -0.29 -24.43 26.52
CA MET A 1 -0.88 -24.10 25.21
C MET A 1 -1.95 -23.05 25.45
N ALA A 2 -1.83 -21.85 24.86
CA ALA A 2 -2.80 -20.79 25.07
C ALA A 2 -3.95 -20.95 24.07
N ASP A 3 -5.19 -20.95 24.58
CA ASP A 3 -6.41 -21.07 23.77
C ASP A 3 -6.46 -19.94 22.72
N GLU A 4 -6.41 -20.31 21.45
CA GLU A 4 -6.13 -19.39 20.34
C GLU A 4 -7.41 -18.64 19.90
N LYS A 5 -8.01 -17.90 20.84
CA LYS A 5 -9.33 -17.23 20.77
C LYS A 5 -9.82 -16.97 19.34
N GLN A 6 -10.63 -17.89 18.85
CA GLN A 6 -11.44 -17.74 17.64
C GLN A 6 -12.32 -16.48 17.79
N PHE A 7 -12.44 -15.68 16.73
CA PHE A 7 -13.27 -14.47 16.76
C PHE A 7 -14.72 -14.81 17.17
N ARG A 8 -15.21 -14.14 18.22
CA ARG A 8 -16.62 -14.22 18.64
C ARG A 8 -17.30 -12.90 18.30
N ARG A 9 -18.39 -12.97 17.53
CA ARG A 9 -19.19 -11.79 17.17
C ARG A 9 -19.61 -11.01 18.45
N PRO A 10 -19.47 -9.68 18.48
CA PRO A 10 -19.95 -8.87 19.59
C PRO A 10 -21.47 -8.99 19.79
N LYS A 11 -21.95 -8.82 21.03
CA LYS A 11 -23.40 -8.89 21.35
C LYS A 11 -24.24 -7.80 20.67
N TRP A 12 -23.64 -6.65 20.37
CA TRP A 12 -24.30 -5.55 19.64
C TRP A 12 -24.42 -5.81 18.13
N CYS A 13 -23.69 -6.80 17.61
CA CYS A 13 -23.62 -7.06 16.18
C CYS A 13 -24.92 -7.72 15.70
N CYS A 14 -25.70 -6.99 14.91
CA CYS A 14 -27.02 -7.39 14.44
C CYS A 14 -27.35 -6.72 13.08
N PRO A 15 -28.35 -7.23 12.33
CA PRO A 15 -28.78 -6.56 11.11
C PRO A 15 -29.41 -5.18 11.41
N PRO A 16 -29.31 -4.19 10.51
CA PRO A 16 -29.86 -2.85 10.73
C PRO A 16 -31.39 -2.90 10.80
N ARG A 17 -31.96 -2.07 11.67
CA ARG A 17 -33.40 -2.16 11.98
C ARG A 17 -34.34 -1.56 10.92
N SER A 18 -33.86 -0.66 10.05
CA SER A 18 -34.68 -0.06 8.99
C SER A 18 -34.20 -0.43 7.58
N PRO A 19 -35.11 -0.62 6.61
CA PRO A 19 -34.75 -0.95 5.22
C PRO A 19 -33.80 0.06 4.56
N GLU A 20 -33.94 1.35 4.89
CA GLU A 20 -33.04 2.42 4.43
C GLU A 20 -31.60 2.23 4.93
N ARG A 21 -31.40 1.63 6.11
CA ARG A 21 -30.07 1.36 6.69
C ARG A 21 -29.48 0.02 6.21
N GLN A 22 -30.28 -0.83 5.58
CA GLN A 22 -29.87 -2.12 4.98
C GLN A 22 -29.31 -1.93 3.56
N LYS A 23 -29.86 -0.99 2.78
CA LYS A 23 -29.45 -0.73 1.38
C LYS A 23 -28.20 0.14 1.26
N ARG A 24 -27.05 -0.38 1.70
CA ARG A 24 -25.75 0.31 1.55
C ARG A 24 -24.76 -0.54 0.75
N PRO A 25 -24.27 -0.06 -0.41
CA PRO A 25 -23.34 -0.82 -1.24
C PRO A 25 -21.92 -0.78 -0.65
N VAL A 26 -21.25 -1.93 -0.66
CA VAL A 26 -19.78 -2.03 -0.59
C VAL A 26 -19.26 -2.32 -1.98
N ARG A 27 -18.25 -1.57 -2.40
CA ARG A 27 -17.57 -1.74 -3.68
C ARG A 27 -16.20 -2.36 -3.44
N VAL A 28 -15.87 -3.44 -4.15
CA VAL A 28 -14.47 -3.89 -4.29
C VAL A 28 -13.84 -3.04 -5.38
N LEU A 29 -12.76 -2.36 -5.04
CA LEU A 29 -11.85 -1.75 -5.99
C LEU A 29 -10.82 -2.81 -6.36
N GLY A 30 -11.15 -3.59 -7.39
CA GLY A 30 -10.24 -4.59 -7.95
C GLY A 30 -9.15 -3.92 -8.76
N THR A 31 -7.88 -4.27 -8.53
CA THR A 31 -6.77 -3.79 -9.35
C THR A 31 -6.74 -4.40 -10.76
N GLN A 32 -7.49 -5.49 -11.00
CA GLN A 32 -7.56 -6.20 -12.29
C GLN A 32 -8.96 -6.77 -12.63
N GLU A 33 -9.98 -6.58 -11.80
CA GLU A 33 -11.36 -6.99 -12.10
C GLU A 33 -12.29 -5.77 -12.11
N ALA A 34 -13.30 -5.77 -12.99
CA ALA A 34 -14.32 -4.73 -13.02
C ALA A 34 -14.97 -4.55 -11.65
N ALA A 35 -15.14 -3.30 -11.21
CA ALA A 35 -15.62 -2.94 -9.88
C ALA A 35 -16.94 -3.68 -9.53
N ARG A 36 -16.85 -4.65 -8.62
CA ARG A 36 -18.00 -5.40 -8.14
C ARG A 36 -18.63 -4.66 -6.96
N SER A 37 -19.94 -4.47 -7.01
CA SER A 37 -20.74 -3.97 -5.89
C SER A 37 -21.55 -5.09 -5.27
N TRP A 38 -21.61 -5.10 -3.94
CA TRP A 38 -22.49 -5.95 -3.15
C TRP A 38 -23.29 -5.08 -2.18
N GLU A 39 -24.52 -5.46 -1.90
CA GLU A 39 -25.37 -4.77 -0.93
C GLU A 39 -25.25 -5.44 0.46
N LEU A 40 -24.98 -4.63 1.49
CA LEU A 40 -24.88 -5.06 2.89
C LEU A 40 -26.25 -5.22 3.57
N LEU A 41 -27.11 -6.05 2.98
CA LEU A 41 -28.54 -6.18 3.31
C LEU A 41 -28.84 -6.75 4.71
N GLU A 42 -28.81 -8.08 4.87
CA GLU A 42 -29.53 -8.78 5.96
C GLU A 42 -28.64 -9.41 7.02
N LYS A 43 -27.33 -9.59 6.79
CA LYS A 43 -26.46 -10.29 7.76
C LYS A 43 -25.88 -9.32 8.78
N ALA A 44 -25.81 -9.75 10.03
CA ALA A 44 -25.05 -9.05 11.06
C ALA A 44 -23.53 -9.02 10.75
N VAL A 45 -23.05 -10.09 10.11
CA VAL A 45 -21.63 -10.33 9.81
C VAL A 45 -21.51 -10.79 8.37
N TYR A 46 -20.57 -10.20 7.64
CA TYR A 46 -20.13 -10.64 6.31
C TYR A 46 -18.65 -11.01 6.36
N LEU A 47 -18.28 -12.18 5.86
CA LEU A 47 -16.90 -12.64 5.80
C LEU A 47 -16.21 -12.15 4.52
N VAL A 48 -15.01 -11.60 4.66
CA VAL A 48 -14.09 -11.25 3.57
C VAL A 48 -12.97 -12.30 3.53
N GLY A 49 -12.67 -12.85 2.36
CA GLY A 49 -11.60 -13.83 2.21
C GLY A 49 -11.51 -14.43 0.81
N ARG A 50 -10.51 -15.27 0.55
CA ARG A 50 -10.40 -15.99 -0.74
C ARG A 50 -11.19 -17.28 -0.82
N HIS A 51 -11.65 -17.81 0.32
CA HIS A 51 -12.40 -19.06 0.37
C HIS A 51 -13.80 -18.89 -0.22
N GLU A 52 -14.37 -19.97 -0.75
CA GLU A 52 -15.73 -19.99 -1.32
C GLU A 52 -16.83 -19.67 -0.29
N SER A 53 -16.56 -19.92 1.00
CA SER A 53 -17.47 -19.60 2.10
C SER A 53 -17.44 -18.13 2.56
N ALA A 54 -16.70 -17.26 1.87
CA ALA A 54 -16.68 -15.82 2.15
C ALA A 54 -17.81 -15.11 1.39
N ASP A 55 -18.56 -14.24 2.08
CA ASP A 55 -19.58 -13.39 1.45
C ASP A 55 -18.97 -12.42 0.43
N PHE A 56 -17.81 -11.88 0.78
CA PHE A 56 -16.97 -11.06 -0.09
C PHE A 56 -15.73 -11.84 -0.49
N ARG A 57 -15.90 -12.65 -1.54
CA ARG A 57 -14.82 -13.46 -2.11
C ARG A 57 -13.85 -12.59 -2.90
N LEU A 58 -12.66 -12.37 -2.36
CA LEU A 58 -11.56 -11.66 -3.01
C LEU A 58 -10.50 -12.65 -3.50
N GLN A 59 -10.10 -12.58 -4.78
CA GLN A 59 -9.16 -13.54 -5.37
C GLN A 59 -7.68 -13.20 -5.13
N GLY A 60 -7.36 -12.08 -4.47
CA GLY A 60 -5.98 -11.63 -4.27
C GLY A 60 -5.12 -12.62 -3.49
N GLU A 61 -3.86 -12.81 -3.94
CA GLU A 61 -2.90 -13.74 -3.33
C GLU A 61 -2.65 -13.48 -1.84
N LEU A 62 -2.63 -12.20 -1.44
CA LEU A 62 -2.42 -11.76 -0.06
C LEU A 62 -3.67 -11.91 0.83
N VAL A 63 -4.80 -12.34 0.26
CA VAL A 63 -6.05 -12.49 1.01
C VAL A 63 -6.08 -13.86 1.69
N SER A 64 -6.04 -13.92 3.02
CA SER A 64 -6.28 -15.16 3.79
C SER A 64 -7.66 -15.80 3.48
N ARG A 65 -7.78 -17.12 3.71
CA ARG A 65 -9.02 -17.89 3.41
C ARG A 65 -10.26 -17.29 4.09
N SER A 66 -10.12 -17.00 5.39
CA SER A 66 -10.93 -16.05 6.14
C SER A 66 -9.98 -14.93 6.54
N HIS A 67 -10.22 -13.71 6.08
CA HIS A 67 -9.28 -12.59 6.24
C HIS A 67 -9.82 -11.54 7.21
N ALA A 68 -11.05 -11.09 6.99
CA ALA A 68 -11.69 -10.06 7.78
C ALA A 68 -13.20 -10.34 7.90
N ALA A 69 -13.85 -9.65 8.83
CA ALA A 69 -15.30 -9.58 8.93
C ALA A 69 -15.77 -8.13 8.87
N VAL A 70 -16.81 -7.87 8.09
CA VAL A 70 -17.59 -6.63 8.15
C VAL A 70 -18.75 -6.88 9.11
N LEU A 71 -18.82 -6.13 10.20
CA LEU A 71 -19.90 -6.18 11.18
C LEU A 71 -20.88 -5.03 10.95
N GLN A 72 -22.14 -5.28 11.32
CA GLN A 72 -23.21 -4.29 11.36
C GLN A 72 -23.75 -4.13 12.79
N ASP A 73 -24.23 -2.93 13.12
CA ASP A 73 -25.06 -2.65 14.30
C ASP A 73 -26.52 -2.33 13.90
N ALA A 74 -27.38 -2.12 14.91
CA ALA A 74 -28.80 -1.84 14.71
C ALA A 74 -29.04 -0.51 13.97
N GLU A 75 -28.11 0.44 14.13
CA GLU A 75 -28.10 1.78 13.58
C GLU A 75 -27.56 1.83 12.14
N GLY A 76 -27.03 0.72 11.61
CA GLY A 76 -26.49 0.61 10.26
C GLY A 76 -25.04 1.09 10.11
N GLN A 77 -24.33 1.33 11.21
CA GLN A 77 -22.88 1.57 11.16
C GLN A 77 -22.16 0.29 10.72
N ARG A 78 -20.92 0.46 10.24
CA ARG A 78 -20.07 -0.61 9.74
C ARG A 78 -18.78 -0.64 10.54
N PHE A 79 -18.33 -1.84 10.88
CA PHE A 79 -17.04 -2.05 11.53
C PHE A 79 -16.28 -3.11 10.77
N LEU A 80 -14.97 -2.90 10.58
CA LEU A 80 -14.08 -3.88 10.00
C LEU A 80 -13.29 -4.55 11.12
N VAL A 81 -13.15 -5.88 11.04
CA VAL A 81 -12.39 -6.71 11.99
C VAL A 81 -11.40 -7.55 11.19
N ASP A 82 -10.11 -7.45 11.52
CA ASP A 82 -9.11 -8.40 11.05
C ASP A 82 -9.28 -9.76 11.77
N LEU A 83 -9.37 -10.87 11.02
CA LEU A 83 -9.57 -12.22 11.57
C LEU A 83 -8.24 -12.98 11.74
N LYS A 84 -7.20 -12.29 12.26
CA LYS A 84 -5.81 -12.75 12.27
C LYS A 84 -5.31 -13.10 10.87
N SER A 85 -5.52 -12.19 9.91
CA SER A 85 -5.04 -12.41 8.55
C SER A 85 -3.51 -12.43 8.49
N THR A 86 -2.98 -13.19 7.53
CA THR A 86 -1.53 -13.38 7.36
C THR A 86 -0.82 -12.08 7.00
N HIS A 87 -1.45 -11.25 6.17
CA HIS A 87 -0.88 -10.01 5.64
C HIS A 87 -1.49 -8.74 6.26
N GLY A 88 -2.44 -8.87 7.19
CA GLY A 88 -3.09 -7.75 7.87
C GLY A 88 -4.25 -7.13 7.07
N THR A 89 -5.26 -6.67 7.81
CA THR A 89 -6.29 -5.75 7.32
C THR A 89 -5.91 -4.32 7.70
N PHE A 90 -6.18 -3.35 6.82
CA PHE A 90 -5.90 -1.93 7.03
C PHE A 90 -7.14 -1.09 6.71
N LEU A 91 -7.33 0.03 7.41
CA LEU A 91 -8.25 1.10 7.04
C LEU A 91 -7.43 2.36 6.78
N ASP A 92 -7.50 2.86 5.54
CA ASP A 92 -6.56 3.82 5.01
C ASP A 92 -5.11 3.38 5.37
N SER A 93 -4.26 4.27 5.87
CA SER A 93 -2.88 3.93 6.24
C SER A 93 -2.73 3.11 7.55
N ALA A 94 -3.81 2.80 8.27
CA ALA A 94 -3.74 2.23 9.62
C ALA A 94 -4.04 0.72 9.65
N ARG A 95 -3.11 -0.08 10.19
CA ARG A 95 -3.32 -1.52 10.38
C ARG A 95 -4.30 -1.78 11.52
N LEU A 96 -5.28 -2.65 11.30
CA LEU A 96 -6.24 -3.03 12.33
C LEU A 96 -5.63 -4.03 13.33
N ARG A 97 -6.04 -3.94 14.60
CA ARG A 97 -5.74 -4.97 15.60
C ARG A 97 -6.66 -6.17 15.39
N SER A 98 -6.07 -7.38 15.34
CA SER A 98 -6.84 -8.60 15.11
C SER A 98 -7.91 -8.83 16.17
N HIS A 99 -9.10 -9.20 15.72
CA HIS A 99 -10.32 -9.41 16.51
C HIS A 99 -10.91 -8.16 17.20
N GLU A 100 -10.47 -6.94 16.83
CA GLU A 100 -11.02 -5.68 17.34
C GLU A 100 -11.89 -4.96 16.29
N PRO A 101 -13.19 -4.74 16.54
CA PRO A 101 -14.06 -3.96 15.66
C PRO A 101 -13.63 -2.50 15.55
N THR A 102 -13.15 -2.12 14.37
CA THR A 102 -12.78 -0.73 14.06
C THR A 102 -13.85 -0.09 13.19
N PRO A 103 -14.40 1.10 13.53
CA PRO A 103 -15.40 1.77 12.71
C PRO A 103 -14.88 2.02 11.29
N TRP A 104 -15.65 1.61 10.28
CA TRP A 104 -15.33 1.81 8.87
C TRP A 104 -16.32 2.80 8.26
N ARG A 105 -15.84 3.99 7.89
CA ARG A 105 -16.67 5.10 7.41
C ARG A 105 -16.80 5.09 5.88
N GLU A 106 -17.81 5.76 5.38
CA GLU A 106 -18.02 6.00 3.95
C GLU A 106 -16.78 6.67 3.34
N GLY A 107 -16.38 6.23 2.15
CA GLY A 107 -15.19 6.71 1.45
C GLY A 107 -13.83 6.22 1.99
N GLN A 108 -13.74 5.63 3.19
CA GLN A 108 -12.49 5.05 3.68
C GLN A 108 -12.15 3.76 2.92
N MET A 109 -10.87 3.59 2.59
CA MET A 109 -10.40 2.42 1.86
C MET A 109 -9.92 1.32 2.81
N ALA A 110 -10.63 0.19 2.80
CA ALA A 110 -10.16 -1.04 3.41
C ALA A 110 -9.18 -1.77 2.48
N SER A 111 -8.07 -2.24 3.03
CA SER A 111 -7.11 -3.10 2.31
C SER A 111 -6.96 -4.45 3.01
N PHE A 112 -6.90 -5.51 2.21
CA PHE A 112 -6.69 -6.88 2.65
C PHE A 112 -5.34 -7.35 2.11
N GLY A 113 -4.34 -7.36 3.00
CA GLY A 113 -2.92 -7.38 2.65
C GLY A 113 -2.35 -5.97 2.41
N PHE A 114 -1.08 -5.94 2.00
CA PHE A 114 -0.30 -4.71 1.80
C PHE A 114 0.45 -4.72 0.45
N GLY A 115 0.88 -3.55 -0.01
CA GLY A 115 1.61 -3.34 -1.26
C GLY A 115 0.76 -3.55 -2.52
N PRO A 116 1.37 -3.55 -3.71
CA PRO A 116 0.65 -3.57 -4.99
C PRO A 116 -0.15 -4.84 -5.32
N LYS A 117 -0.07 -5.89 -4.49
CA LYS A 117 -0.88 -7.12 -4.60
C LYS A 117 -2.05 -7.19 -3.61
N ALA A 118 -2.27 -6.16 -2.80
CA ALA A 118 -3.40 -6.11 -1.88
C ALA A 118 -4.74 -5.99 -2.64
N SER A 119 -5.83 -6.41 -1.99
CA SER A 119 -7.19 -6.22 -2.50
C SER A 119 -7.90 -5.14 -1.70
N PHE A 120 -8.67 -4.27 -2.38
CA PHE A 120 -9.26 -3.08 -1.76
C PHE A 120 -10.79 -3.10 -1.78
N MET A 121 -11.41 -2.55 -0.73
CA MET A 121 -12.85 -2.29 -0.65
C MET A 121 -13.10 -0.87 -0.16
N VAL A 122 -14.17 -0.24 -0.64
CA VAL A 122 -14.66 1.06 -0.17
C VAL A 122 -16.14 0.94 0.16
N LEU A 123 -16.56 1.56 1.27
CA LEU A 123 -17.96 1.70 1.64
C LEU A 123 -18.57 2.88 0.84
N GLY A 124 -19.53 2.57 -0.04
CA GLY A 124 -20.14 3.53 -0.95
C GLY A 124 -21.29 4.35 -0.33
N THR A 125 -21.70 5.41 -1.03
CA THR A 125 -22.81 6.29 -0.64
C THR A 125 -24.15 5.80 -1.24
N MET A 126 -25.25 6.44 -0.84
CA MET A 126 -26.62 6.05 -1.23
C MET A 126 -26.97 6.35 -2.70
N ASP A 127 -26.35 7.37 -3.30
CA ASP A 127 -26.80 7.95 -4.58
C ASP A 127 -26.09 7.37 -5.82
N GLU A 128 -25.12 6.48 -5.64
CA GLU A 128 -24.23 6.05 -6.71
C GLU A 128 -24.75 4.77 -7.42
N PRO A 129 -25.19 4.84 -8.69
CA PRO A 129 -25.93 3.76 -9.32
C PRO A 129 -25.11 2.47 -9.46
N PRO A 130 -25.74 1.28 -9.36
CA PRO A 130 -25.04 0.00 -9.46
C PRO A 130 -24.48 -0.21 -10.87
N ALA A 131 -23.18 -0.50 -10.95
CA ALA A 131 -22.51 -0.83 -12.21
C ALA A 131 -23.22 -1.98 -12.93
N LYS A 132 -23.62 -1.76 -14.19
CA LYS A 132 -24.41 -2.71 -14.97
C LYS A 132 -23.64 -4.02 -15.17
N ARG A 133 -24.14 -5.12 -14.59
CA ARG A 133 -23.63 -6.47 -14.85
C ARG A 133 -23.78 -6.81 -16.34
N ARG A 134 -22.68 -6.89 -17.08
CA ARG A 134 -22.65 -7.63 -18.35
C ARG A 134 -22.79 -9.12 -18.01
N ARG A 135 -23.94 -9.71 -18.34
CA ARG A 135 -24.08 -11.17 -18.44
C ARG A 135 -23.33 -11.62 -19.69
N THR A 136 -22.46 -12.61 -19.54
CA THR A 136 -22.15 -13.58 -20.60
C THR A 136 -22.95 -14.82 -20.28
N GLU A 137 -23.81 -15.21 -21.21
CA GLU A 137 -24.59 -16.44 -21.17
C GLU A 137 -23.71 -17.58 -21.68
N GLU A 138 -23.67 -18.70 -20.96
CA GLU A 138 -23.36 -20.03 -21.49
C GLU A 138 -23.91 -21.06 -20.49
N GLU A 139 -25.15 -21.48 -20.77
CA GLU A 139 -25.72 -22.77 -20.33
C GLU A 139 -25.06 -23.88 -21.19
N ASP A 140 -25.13 -25.18 -20.94
CA ASP A 140 -25.81 -26.01 -19.94
C ASP A 140 -25.06 -27.36 -19.87
N SER A 141 -25.31 -28.20 -18.85
CA SER A 141 -25.37 -29.68 -18.94
C SER A 141 -25.51 -30.31 -17.55
N GLN A 142 -26.72 -30.70 -17.18
CA GLN A 142 -27.01 -31.56 -16.02
C GLN A 142 -27.02 -33.05 -16.38
N VAL A 143 -26.57 -33.93 -15.48
CA VAL A 143 -26.95 -35.37 -15.43
C VAL A 143 -26.99 -35.85 -13.96
N VAL A 144 -27.96 -36.72 -13.62
CA VAL A 144 -28.24 -37.29 -12.27
C VAL A 144 -28.74 -38.75 -12.40
N ASP A 145 -28.85 -39.61 -11.37
CA ASP A 145 -28.52 -39.58 -9.93
C ASP A 145 -28.04 -40.98 -9.50
N ALA A 146 -27.12 -41.11 -8.52
CA ALA A 146 -26.90 -42.36 -7.79
C ALA A 146 -26.09 -42.18 -6.48
N LYS A 147 -26.55 -42.83 -5.40
CA LYS A 147 -25.81 -43.01 -4.14
C LYS A 147 -24.99 -44.30 -4.14
N THR A 148 -23.76 -44.27 -3.60
CA THR A 148 -23.27 -45.14 -2.50
C THR A 148 -21.83 -44.78 -2.11
N ASP A 149 -21.62 -44.56 -0.81
CA ASP A 149 -20.45 -44.88 0.04
C ASP A 149 -19.00 -44.78 -0.51
N ASP A 150 -18.28 -43.79 0.03
CA ASP A 150 -16.82 -43.52 0.07
C ASP A 150 -15.90 -43.99 -1.10
N PRO A 151 -15.62 -43.11 -2.08
CA PRO A 151 -14.68 -43.39 -3.17
C PRO A 151 -13.21 -43.03 -2.89
N MET A 152 -12.85 -42.38 -1.78
CA MET A 152 -11.51 -41.75 -1.64
C MET A 152 -10.42 -42.65 -1.08
N ALA A 153 -10.76 -43.77 -0.43
CA ALA A 153 -9.75 -44.74 -0.01
C ALA A 153 -9.19 -45.59 -1.16
N ALA A 154 -9.95 -45.79 -2.24
CA ALA A 154 -9.62 -46.76 -3.30
C ALA A 154 -8.74 -46.18 -4.43
N LEU A 155 -8.69 -44.85 -4.62
CA LEU A 155 -7.96 -44.23 -5.74
C LEU A 155 -6.44 -44.05 -5.50
N TYR A 156 -5.95 -44.25 -4.27
CA TYR A 156 -4.55 -44.04 -3.90
C TYR A 156 -3.73 -45.34 -3.78
N GLY A 157 -4.33 -46.51 -4.03
CA GLY A 157 -3.68 -47.81 -3.84
C GLY A 157 -2.56 -48.12 -4.85
N ASP A 158 -2.67 -47.63 -6.09
CA ASP A 158 -1.78 -47.96 -7.21
C ASP A 158 -0.96 -46.74 -7.73
N LEU A 159 -0.87 -45.66 -6.95
CA LEU A 159 0.01 -44.54 -7.31
C LEU A 159 1.48 -44.91 -7.03
N PRO A 160 2.41 -44.71 -7.99
CA PRO A 160 3.82 -44.96 -7.74
C PRO A 160 4.33 -44.03 -6.65
N GLU A 161 5.24 -44.56 -5.82
CA GLU A 161 5.88 -43.81 -4.74
C GLU A 161 6.48 -42.52 -5.30
N ALA A 162 6.16 -41.38 -4.66
CA ALA A 162 6.38 -40.06 -5.25
C ALA A 162 7.87 -39.84 -5.53
N ALA A 163 8.26 -39.87 -6.81
CA ALA A 163 9.61 -39.58 -7.24
C ALA A 163 10.04 -38.22 -6.65
N GLU A 164 11.26 -38.15 -6.08
CA GLU A 164 11.76 -36.94 -5.45
C GLU A 164 11.64 -35.76 -6.41
N VAL A 165 10.70 -34.85 -6.11
CA VAL A 165 10.52 -33.63 -6.89
C VAL A 165 11.70 -32.73 -6.60
N VAL A 166 12.75 -32.87 -7.41
CA VAL A 166 13.91 -31.97 -7.38
C VAL A 166 13.38 -30.56 -7.59
N ALA A 167 13.31 -29.80 -6.50
CA ALA A 167 12.77 -28.45 -6.52
C ALA A 167 13.49 -27.65 -7.61
N PRO A 168 12.75 -26.96 -8.51
CA PRO A 168 13.39 -26.22 -9.59
C PRO A 168 14.37 -25.24 -8.97
N LYS A 169 15.66 -25.35 -9.34
CA LYS A 169 16.69 -24.42 -8.87
C LYS A 169 16.24 -23.01 -9.22
N VAL A 170 15.82 -22.25 -8.21
CA VAL A 170 15.47 -20.84 -8.35
C VAL A 170 16.76 -20.10 -8.68
N VAL A 171 16.99 -19.88 -9.97
CA VAL A 171 18.07 -19.04 -10.45
C VAL A 171 17.67 -17.60 -10.11
N GLU A 172 18.22 -17.07 -9.01
CA GLU A 172 18.13 -15.64 -8.67
C GLU A 172 18.67 -14.81 -9.85
N THR A 173 17.77 -14.37 -10.72
CA THR A 173 18.08 -13.49 -11.84
C THR A 173 18.16 -12.07 -11.31
N ARG A 174 19.30 -11.76 -10.64
CA ARG A 174 19.62 -10.40 -10.22
C ARG A 174 19.60 -9.50 -11.45
N LEU A 175 18.87 -8.39 -11.35
CA LEU A 175 18.83 -7.41 -12.42
C LEU A 175 20.23 -6.81 -12.58
N PRO A 176 20.75 -6.66 -13.82
CA PRO A 176 22.02 -5.99 -14.02
C PRO A 176 21.92 -4.55 -13.48
N PRO A 177 23.01 -4.02 -12.89
CA PRO A 177 23.04 -2.64 -12.43
C PRO A 177 22.77 -1.69 -13.59
N LEU A 178 22.03 -0.61 -13.32
CA LEU A 178 21.92 0.48 -14.27
C LEU A 178 23.29 1.14 -14.51
N PRO A 179 23.50 1.81 -15.67
CA PRO A 179 24.73 2.55 -15.94
C PRO A 179 25.07 3.54 -14.82
N ALA A 180 26.37 3.77 -14.60
CA ALA A 180 26.84 4.75 -13.63
C ALA A 180 26.25 6.13 -13.98
N PRO A 181 25.48 6.77 -13.09
CA PRO A 181 24.69 7.94 -13.44
C PRO A 181 25.53 9.22 -13.37
N SER A 182 25.02 10.32 -13.95
CA SER A 182 25.73 11.60 -13.97
C SER A 182 26.10 12.10 -12.57
N LYS A 183 27.34 12.63 -12.43
CA LYS A 183 27.80 13.36 -11.24
C LYS A 183 27.13 14.72 -11.09
N ASP A 184 26.72 15.31 -12.20
CA ASP A 184 26.01 16.58 -12.31
C ASP A 184 24.62 16.33 -12.92
N PRO A 185 23.61 15.97 -12.11
CA PRO A 185 22.26 15.72 -12.61
C PRO A 185 21.52 17.01 -12.94
N THR A 186 20.79 16.99 -14.06
CA THR A 186 19.75 17.99 -14.37
C THR A 186 18.37 17.58 -13.88
N ARG A 187 18.19 16.30 -13.51
CA ARG A 187 16.95 15.70 -13.02
C ARG A 187 17.15 14.98 -11.69
N VAL A 188 16.26 15.19 -10.72
CA VAL A 188 16.32 14.48 -9.43
C VAL A 188 14.94 14.03 -8.91
N ILE A 189 14.94 12.97 -8.11
CA ILE A 189 13.76 12.52 -7.35
C ILE A 189 14.00 12.84 -5.88
N PHE A 190 13.07 13.51 -5.21
CA PHE A 190 13.04 13.56 -3.74
C PHE A 190 12.20 12.41 -3.23
N LEU A 191 12.83 11.49 -2.50
CA LEU A 191 12.24 10.20 -2.17
C LEU A 191 12.00 10.06 -0.66
N ASP A 192 10.74 9.87 -0.26
CA ASP A 192 10.43 9.22 1.03
C ASP A 192 10.50 7.69 0.91
N ILE A 193 10.58 7.00 2.04
CA ILE A 193 10.80 5.55 2.12
C ILE A 193 9.55 4.85 2.68
N ASP A 194 9.11 5.24 3.87
CA ASP A 194 7.86 4.73 4.44
C ASP A 194 6.67 5.22 3.60
N GLY A 195 5.68 4.37 3.35
CA GLY A 195 4.53 4.68 2.48
C GLY A 195 4.84 4.79 0.98
N VAL A 196 6.10 4.80 0.58
CA VAL A 196 6.55 4.88 -0.83
C VAL A 196 7.20 3.57 -1.29
N LEU A 197 8.26 3.12 -0.60
CA LEU A 197 8.98 1.88 -0.90
C LEU A 197 8.64 0.72 0.03
N ARG A 198 8.07 0.98 1.21
CA ARG A 198 7.63 -0.02 2.19
C ARG A 198 6.32 0.40 2.86
N PRO A 199 5.61 -0.51 3.56
CA PRO A 199 4.42 -0.14 4.32
C PRO A 199 4.73 0.97 5.33
N LEU A 200 3.82 1.93 5.45
CA LEU A 200 3.87 2.90 6.54
C LEU A 200 3.69 2.16 7.87
N HIS A 201 4.79 1.94 8.58
CA HIS A 201 4.74 1.48 9.96
C HIS A 201 4.46 2.70 10.83
N SER A 202 3.34 2.71 11.55
CA SER A 202 3.13 3.78 12.53
C SER A 202 4.29 3.79 13.53
N ARG A 203 4.73 4.97 13.98
CA ARG A 203 5.81 5.11 14.98
C ARG A 203 5.52 4.39 16.30
N GLN A 204 4.30 3.87 16.50
CA GLN A 204 3.92 3.04 17.64
C GLN A 204 3.90 1.54 17.30
N ASP A 205 3.40 1.15 16.12
CA ASP A 205 3.29 -0.27 15.69
C ASP A 205 4.65 -0.89 15.31
N ALA A 206 5.60 -0.07 14.85
CA ALA A 206 6.99 -0.47 14.65
C ALA A 206 7.63 -1.10 15.91
N PHE A 207 7.10 -0.81 17.10
CA PHE A 207 7.62 -1.27 18.38
C PHE A 207 6.72 -2.25 19.15
N GLN A 208 5.43 -2.38 18.80
CA GLN A 208 4.49 -3.21 19.59
C GLN A 208 4.28 -4.63 19.06
N ASN A 209 4.26 -4.83 17.74
CA ASN A 209 4.00 -6.15 17.12
C ASN A 209 5.09 -6.63 16.16
N THR A 210 6.18 -5.86 16.04
CA THR A 210 7.31 -6.19 15.17
C THR A 210 8.46 -6.72 16.01
N ARG A 211 9.07 -7.85 15.63
CA ARG A 211 10.23 -8.42 16.35
C ARG A 211 11.41 -7.48 16.14
N THR A 212 11.71 -6.57 17.06
CA THR A 212 12.87 -5.69 16.91
C THR A 212 14.15 -6.39 17.35
N ILE A 213 15.22 -6.34 16.55
CA ILE A 213 16.58 -6.57 17.04
C ILE A 213 17.23 -5.25 17.42
N GLU A 214 18.02 -5.26 18.48
CA GLU A 214 18.78 -4.10 18.93
C GLU A 214 20.22 -4.26 18.45
N ILE A 215 20.64 -3.39 17.52
CA ILE A 215 22.01 -3.34 17.00
C ILE A 215 22.59 -1.99 17.39
N ASN A 216 23.62 -1.98 18.22
CA ASN A 216 24.34 -0.77 18.65
C ASN A 216 23.42 0.35 19.21
N GLY A 217 22.34 -0.02 19.91
CA GLY A 217 21.35 0.91 20.46
C GLY A 217 20.26 1.39 19.47
N ALA A 218 20.33 0.97 18.20
CA ALA A 218 19.24 1.17 17.24
C ALA A 218 18.31 -0.05 17.23
N ARG A 219 17.00 0.19 17.40
CA ARG A 219 15.97 -0.85 17.34
C ARG A 219 15.46 -1.02 15.90
N VAL A 220 15.81 -2.14 15.28
CA VAL A 220 15.51 -2.44 13.86
C VAL A 220 14.38 -3.48 13.77
N PRO A 221 13.27 -3.19 13.07
CA PRO A 221 12.15 -4.11 12.92
C PRO A 221 12.44 -5.33 12.01
N LEU A 222 12.11 -6.54 12.46
CA LEU A 222 12.05 -7.75 11.64
C LEU A 222 10.59 -8.08 11.26
N LEU A 223 10.32 -8.16 9.95
CA LEU A 223 9.06 -8.67 9.41
C LEU A 223 9.36 -9.84 8.45
N GLY A 224 8.95 -11.06 8.81
CA GLY A 224 9.18 -12.27 8.00
C GLY A 224 9.39 -13.54 8.84
N SER A 225 9.07 -14.70 8.27
CA SER A 225 9.19 -16.02 8.92
C SER A 225 10.33 -16.87 8.35
N GLY A 226 11.42 -16.23 7.94
CA GLY A 226 12.62 -16.88 7.38
C GLY A 226 13.87 -16.06 7.68
N GLU A 227 15.03 -16.62 7.36
CA GLU A 227 16.36 -16.03 7.58
C GLU A 227 16.64 -14.88 6.58
N ALA A 228 15.83 -13.83 6.66
CA ALA A 228 16.02 -12.61 5.89
C ALA A 228 17.07 -11.71 6.55
N LYS A 229 17.96 -11.14 5.71
CA LYS A 229 18.93 -10.10 6.10
C LYS A 229 18.23 -8.98 6.87
N ALA A 230 18.89 -8.44 7.89
CA ALA A 230 18.25 -7.53 8.84
C ALA A 230 17.62 -6.27 8.19
N GLY A 231 16.32 -6.07 8.46
CA GLY A 231 15.81 -4.74 8.79
C GLY A 231 15.12 -3.90 7.73
N VAL A 232 14.93 -4.38 6.49
CA VAL A 232 14.31 -3.56 5.42
C VAL A 232 13.31 -4.38 4.59
N ASP A 233 12.01 -4.10 4.75
CA ASP A 233 10.91 -4.76 4.05
C ASP A 233 10.38 -3.92 2.87
N PHE A 234 11.27 -3.53 1.95
CA PHE A 234 10.88 -2.85 0.72
C PHE A 234 10.03 -3.75 -0.19
N TRP A 235 9.04 -3.16 -0.85
CA TRP A 235 8.24 -3.82 -1.88
C TRP A 235 9.09 -3.97 -3.16
N PRO A 236 9.34 -5.21 -3.66
CA PRO A 236 10.13 -5.42 -4.88
C PRO A 236 9.51 -4.75 -6.12
N THR A 237 8.18 -4.59 -6.12
CA THR A 237 7.43 -3.84 -7.14
C THR A 237 7.69 -2.33 -7.09
N ALA A 238 7.81 -1.75 -5.90
CA ALA A 238 8.14 -0.32 -5.72
C ALA A 238 9.61 -0.04 -6.09
N LEU A 239 10.52 -0.94 -5.72
CA LEU A 239 11.92 -0.87 -6.16
C LEU A 239 12.05 -1.02 -7.69
N ARG A 240 11.28 -1.93 -8.31
CA ARG A 240 11.23 -2.06 -9.78
C ARG A 240 10.67 -0.80 -10.44
N ALA A 241 9.65 -0.18 -9.85
CA ALA A 241 9.09 1.09 -10.32
C ALA A 241 10.11 2.23 -10.19
N LEU A 242 10.78 2.39 -9.04
CA LEU A 242 11.87 3.36 -8.84
C LEU A 242 13.02 3.15 -9.84
N ARG A 243 13.47 1.90 -10.03
CA ARG A 243 14.48 1.53 -11.02
C ARG A 243 14.05 1.93 -12.43
N PHE A 244 12.76 1.77 -12.77
CA PHE A 244 12.21 2.17 -14.06
C PHE A 244 12.24 3.69 -14.26
N ILE A 245 11.94 4.49 -13.23
CA ILE A 245 12.08 5.96 -13.30
C ILE A 245 13.54 6.34 -13.58
N VAL A 246 14.49 5.82 -12.80
CA VAL A 246 15.92 6.12 -12.98
C VAL A 246 16.39 5.70 -14.38
N GLN A 247 16.01 4.51 -14.84
CA GLN A 247 16.35 4.01 -16.18
C GLN A 247 15.79 4.87 -17.32
N LYS A 248 14.64 5.53 -17.13
CA LYS A 248 13.95 6.31 -18.17
C LYS A 248 14.23 7.81 -18.15
N THR A 249 14.86 8.31 -17.10
CA THR A 249 15.08 9.76 -16.90
C THR A 249 16.53 10.12 -16.59
N GLU A 250 17.36 9.15 -16.21
CA GLU A 250 18.71 9.33 -15.64
C GLU A 250 18.72 10.13 -14.32
N ALA A 251 17.55 10.29 -13.69
CA ALA A 251 17.40 11.10 -12.49
C ALA A 251 18.18 10.51 -11.30
N ARG A 252 18.86 11.39 -10.56
CA ARG A 252 19.55 11.03 -9.31
C ARG A 252 18.57 11.07 -8.13
N ILE A 253 18.75 10.17 -7.16
CA ILE A 253 17.84 10.05 -6.01
C ILE A 253 18.38 10.88 -4.84
N VAL A 254 17.56 11.79 -4.32
CA VAL A 254 17.82 12.60 -3.12
C VAL A 254 16.89 12.12 -2.00
N LEU A 255 17.44 11.68 -0.88
CA LEU A 255 16.66 11.17 0.24
C LEU A 255 16.01 12.32 1.04
N SER A 256 14.69 12.46 0.97
CA SER A 256 13.88 13.43 1.74
C SER A 256 13.22 12.82 2.99
N SER A 257 13.31 11.50 3.14
CA SER A 257 12.86 10.76 4.33
C SER A 257 13.59 11.15 5.61
N ASP A 258 12.97 10.94 6.77
CA ASP A 258 13.66 10.99 8.09
C ASP A 258 14.79 9.93 8.19
N TRP A 259 14.76 8.88 7.37
CA TRP A 259 15.80 7.82 7.30
C TRP A 259 17.20 8.37 7.08
N ARG A 260 17.35 9.50 6.40
CA ARG A 260 18.65 10.16 6.16
C ARG A 260 19.41 10.49 7.46
N LYS A 261 18.69 10.63 8.58
CA LYS A 261 19.22 10.97 9.90
C LYS A 261 19.97 9.82 10.59
N GLN A 262 19.85 8.58 10.10
CA GLN A 262 20.47 7.39 10.71
C GLN A 262 21.32 6.63 9.69
N GLU A 263 22.55 6.28 10.08
CA GLU A 263 23.50 5.57 9.21
C GLU A 263 23.00 4.18 8.81
N VAL A 264 22.57 3.37 9.78
CA VAL A 264 22.05 2.01 9.57
C VAL A 264 20.86 1.98 8.58
N LEU A 265 20.01 3.02 8.60
CA LEU A 265 18.90 3.14 7.64
C LEU A 265 19.37 3.52 6.24
N ARG A 266 20.41 4.35 6.11
CA ARG A 266 21.06 4.65 4.82
C ARG A 266 21.76 3.42 4.23
N GLU A 267 22.44 2.63 5.07
CA GLU A 267 23.07 1.36 4.68
C GLU A 267 22.03 0.36 4.17
N GLY A 268 20.90 0.22 4.88
CA GLY A 268 19.78 -0.63 4.45
C GLY A 268 19.19 -0.22 3.10
N ILE A 269 19.04 1.09 2.84
CA ILE A 269 18.65 1.59 1.51
C ILE A 269 19.69 1.20 0.45
N ALA A 270 20.97 1.45 0.72
CA ALA A 270 22.07 1.18 -0.21
C ALA A 270 22.15 -0.31 -0.58
N SER A 271 22.08 -1.22 0.40
CA SER A 271 22.10 -2.68 0.17
C SER A 271 20.95 -3.14 -0.72
N SER A 272 19.73 -2.61 -0.50
CA SER A 272 18.58 -3.01 -1.32
C SER A 272 18.61 -2.39 -2.72
N PHE A 273 19.14 -1.17 -2.87
CA PHE A 273 19.36 -0.54 -4.17
C PHE A 273 20.38 -1.33 -4.99
N GLU A 274 21.51 -1.73 -4.40
CA GLU A 274 22.50 -2.60 -5.03
C GLU A 274 21.88 -3.93 -5.51
N GLU A 275 21.13 -4.61 -4.64
CA GLU A 275 20.46 -5.88 -4.96
C GLU A 275 19.46 -5.77 -6.12
N HIS A 276 18.85 -4.60 -6.31
CA HIS A 276 17.91 -4.31 -7.39
C HIS A 276 18.55 -3.61 -8.60
N GLY A 277 19.86 -3.37 -8.58
CA GLY A 277 20.57 -2.67 -9.65
C GLY A 277 20.19 -1.20 -9.81
N ILE A 278 19.74 -0.56 -8.73
CA ILE A 278 19.43 0.88 -8.63
C ILE A 278 20.73 1.60 -8.22
N PRO A 279 21.11 2.73 -8.86
CA PRO A 279 22.28 3.50 -8.44
C PRO A 279 22.14 4.05 -7.01
N GLU A 280 23.27 4.19 -6.33
CA GLU A 280 23.36 4.77 -4.97
C GLU A 280 22.65 6.13 -4.83
N LEU A 281 22.25 6.45 -3.60
CA LEU A 281 21.73 7.79 -3.25
C LEU A 281 22.75 8.86 -3.64
N TYR A 282 22.27 9.95 -4.27
CA TYR A 282 23.12 11.06 -4.69
C TYR A 282 23.44 12.02 -3.54
N SER A 283 22.42 12.30 -2.73
CA SER A 283 22.54 13.09 -1.49
C SER A 283 21.27 12.92 -0.66
N ALA A 284 21.11 13.74 0.37
CA ALA A 284 19.90 13.83 1.16
C ALA A 284 19.53 15.30 1.39
N THR A 285 18.26 15.60 1.68
CA THR A 285 17.84 16.96 2.03
C THR A 285 18.46 17.39 3.37
N PRO A 286 18.75 18.68 3.59
CA PRO A 286 19.25 19.16 4.88
C PRO A 286 18.25 18.83 6.00
N ASP A 287 18.71 18.70 7.24
CA ASP A 287 17.84 18.66 8.40
C ASP A 287 17.71 20.06 9.01
N LEU A 288 16.53 20.66 8.92
CA LEU A 288 16.29 21.99 9.50
C LEU A 288 16.02 21.95 11.02
N ASP A 289 15.88 20.77 11.65
CA ASP A 289 15.69 20.69 13.12
C ASP A 289 17.01 20.95 13.87
N GLN A 290 18.16 20.69 13.25
CA GLN A 290 19.49 20.86 13.87
C GLN A 290 19.99 22.31 13.78
N ALA A 291 19.33 23.15 12.99
CA ALA A 291 19.72 24.53 12.79
C ALA A 291 19.15 25.45 13.88
N THR A 292 20.05 25.82 14.78
CA THR A 292 20.09 27.08 15.58
C THR A 292 19.74 26.96 17.07
N PRO A 293 20.76 26.85 17.95
CA PRO A 293 20.62 27.17 19.37
C PRO A 293 20.15 28.61 19.58
N GLY A 294 19.11 28.81 20.38
CA GLY A 294 18.63 30.15 20.78
C GLY A 294 17.47 30.72 19.96
N VAL A 295 17.02 30.08 18.87
CA VAL A 295 15.75 30.46 18.22
C VAL A 295 14.59 29.91 19.05
N ILE A 296 13.69 30.80 19.47
CA ILE A 296 12.49 30.41 20.22
C ILE A 296 11.66 29.46 19.34
N LYS A 297 11.12 28.42 19.98
CA LYS A 297 10.24 27.36 19.47
C LYS A 297 8.85 27.89 19.00
N ALA A 298 8.82 29.03 18.32
CA ALA A 298 7.67 29.94 18.18
C ALA A 298 6.97 29.92 16.82
N LEU A 299 7.55 29.32 15.78
CA LEU A 299 6.78 28.83 14.64
C LEU A 299 6.92 27.31 14.57
N HIS A 300 5.91 26.61 15.08
CA HIS A 300 5.66 25.21 14.72
C HIS A 300 5.21 25.16 13.26
N SER A 301 6.18 25.22 12.33
CA SER A 301 5.98 24.78 10.95
C SER A 301 5.58 23.31 10.98
N SER A 302 4.60 22.93 10.16
CA SER A 302 4.17 21.53 10.14
C SER A 302 5.25 20.62 9.55
N PHE A 303 5.09 19.31 9.71
CA PHE A 303 5.98 18.33 9.11
C PHE A 303 6.08 18.49 7.57
N ARG A 304 4.93 18.71 6.92
CA ARG A 304 4.82 19.00 5.48
C ARG A 304 5.62 20.24 5.10
N GLU A 305 5.34 21.34 5.79
CA GLU A 305 6.00 22.64 5.56
C GLU A 305 7.52 22.54 5.77
N LYS A 306 7.97 21.78 6.78
CA LYS A 306 9.39 21.52 7.01
C LYS A 306 10.01 20.72 5.86
N ARG A 307 9.42 19.60 5.45
CA ARG A 307 9.92 18.78 4.34
C ARG A 307 9.99 19.57 3.03
N CYS A 308 8.98 20.38 2.74
CA CYS A 308 8.97 21.29 1.60
C CYS A 308 10.11 22.33 1.67
N LYS A 309 10.33 22.98 2.83
CA LYS A 309 11.46 23.89 3.03
C LYS A 309 12.82 23.21 2.88
N GLU A 310 12.95 21.95 3.30
CA GLU A 310 14.17 21.14 3.14
C GLU A 310 14.46 20.85 1.65
N ILE A 311 13.44 20.46 0.88
CA ILE A 311 13.51 20.27 -0.58
C ILE A 311 13.87 21.58 -1.29
N ARG A 312 13.11 22.66 -1.05
CA ARG A 312 13.36 23.98 -1.65
C ARG A 312 14.74 24.55 -1.29
N LYS A 313 15.25 24.30 -0.08
CA LYS A 313 16.62 24.67 0.32
C LYS A 313 17.68 23.85 -0.42
N TRP A 314 17.48 22.54 -0.57
CA TRP A 314 18.39 21.69 -1.34
C TRP A 314 18.45 22.12 -2.81
N LEU A 315 17.30 22.45 -3.42
CA LEU A 315 17.24 22.95 -4.81
C LEU A 315 18.02 24.25 -4.99
N LYS A 316 17.88 25.21 -4.06
CA LYS A 316 18.68 26.46 -4.06
C LYS A 316 20.19 26.23 -3.98
N GLN A 317 20.63 25.09 -3.44
CA GLN A 317 22.04 24.69 -3.35
C GLN A 317 22.52 23.91 -4.59
N ASN A 318 21.60 23.46 -5.47
CA ASN A 318 21.88 22.61 -6.62
C ASN A 318 21.29 23.19 -7.92
N PRO A 319 21.70 24.41 -8.36
CA PRO A 319 21.07 25.15 -9.46
C PRO A 319 21.23 24.51 -10.86
N LYS A 320 21.97 23.41 -11.00
CA LYS A 320 22.03 22.61 -12.23
C LYS A 320 20.77 21.76 -12.44
N VAL A 321 20.02 21.49 -11.38
CA VAL A 321 18.77 20.73 -11.43
C VAL A 321 17.66 21.62 -12.01
N THR A 322 17.09 21.18 -13.13
CA THR A 322 16.04 21.91 -13.88
C THR A 322 14.68 21.24 -13.77
N HIS A 323 14.66 19.93 -13.54
CA HIS A 323 13.42 19.14 -13.37
C HIS A 323 13.55 18.30 -12.11
N PHE A 324 12.48 18.19 -11.33
CA PHE A 324 12.45 17.31 -10.17
C PHE A 324 11.04 16.80 -9.91
N CYS A 325 10.92 15.72 -9.15
CA CYS A 325 9.66 15.26 -8.60
C CYS A 325 9.88 14.73 -7.18
N ALA A 326 9.05 15.14 -6.24
CA ALA A 326 8.94 14.49 -4.94
C ALA A 326 7.97 13.29 -5.03
N ILE A 327 8.31 12.19 -4.37
CA ILE A 327 7.46 11.00 -4.21
C ILE A 327 7.34 10.75 -2.71
N ASP A 328 6.12 10.87 -2.18
CA ASP A 328 5.85 10.94 -0.75
C ASP A 328 4.42 10.42 -0.48
N ASP A 329 4.17 9.78 0.67
CA ASP A 329 2.81 9.39 1.07
C ASP A 329 2.06 10.55 1.74
N VAL A 330 2.81 11.51 2.29
CA VAL A 330 2.30 12.76 2.81
C VAL A 330 2.10 13.74 1.65
N ASP A 331 0.92 14.36 1.60
CA ASP A 331 0.62 15.38 0.59
C ASP A 331 1.43 16.66 0.83
N LEU A 332 2.35 16.98 -0.08
CA LEU A 332 3.25 18.14 -0.03
C LEU A 332 2.76 19.35 -0.82
N SER A 333 1.55 19.28 -1.39
CA SER A 333 0.96 20.37 -2.19
C SER A 333 0.12 21.35 -1.37
N LEU A 334 -0.48 20.88 -0.27
CA LEU A 334 -1.39 21.67 0.54
C LEU A 334 -0.86 21.97 1.96
N PRO A 335 -1.13 23.17 2.48
CA PRO A 335 -0.74 23.54 3.83
C PRO A 335 -1.70 23.03 4.91
N ASP A 336 -1.15 22.62 6.05
CA ASP A 336 -1.94 22.24 7.24
C ASP A 336 -2.68 23.43 7.91
N LYS A 337 -2.40 24.68 7.50
CA LYS A 337 -3.00 25.90 8.06
C LYS A 337 -3.26 26.95 6.97
N LYS A 338 -4.42 27.62 7.04
CA LYS A 338 -4.86 28.72 6.13
C LYS A 338 -3.96 29.98 6.11
N ARG A 339 -2.89 30.04 6.92
CA ARG A 339 -1.92 31.14 7.00
C ARG A 339 -0.50 30.59 6.89
N SER A 340 -0.20 30.04 5.73
CA SER A 340 1.11 29.53 5.35
C SER A 340 1.56 30.25 4.09
N ASP A 341 2.87 30.27 3.89
CA ASP A 341 3.47 30.74 2.64
C ASP A 341 3.25 29.68 1.55
N THR A 342 2.48 30.03 0.51
CA THR A 342 2.14 29.10 -0.57
C THR A 342 3.34 28.78 -1.46
N GLU A 343 4.36 29.63 -1.53
CA GLU A 343 5.56 29.39 -2.35
C GLU A 343 6.45 28.24 -1.80
N VAL A 344 6.19 27.79 -0.57
CA VAL A 344 6.91 26.69 0.06
C VAL A 344 6.52 25.33 -0.52
N PHE A 345 5.22 25.12 -0.77
CA PHE A 345 4.64 23.82 -1.13
C PHE A 345 4.96 23.43 -2.58
N LEU A 346 4.74 22.17 -2.94
CA LEU A 346 5.09 21.61 -4.25
C LEU A 346 3.87 21.57 -5.17
N ASP A 347 4.07 21.91 -6.45
CA ASP A 347 3.04 21.79 -7.49
C ASP A 347 2.63 20.31 -7.67
N PRO A 348 1.35 19.92 -7.43
CA PRO A 348 0.90 18.54 -7.58
C PRO A 348 0.85 18.08 -9.04
N ASP A 349 0.83 19.01 -9.99
CA ASP A 349 0.73 18.72 -11.42
C ASP A 349 2.11 18.64 -12.10
N ARG A 350 3.21 18.94 -11.36
CA ARG A 350 4.58 19.02 -11.93
C ARG A 350 5.72 18.61 -11.00
N GLU A 351 5.64 18.90 -9.71
CA GLU A 351 6.76 18.80 -8.77
C GLU A 351 6.59 17.70 -7.71
N PHE A 352 5.38 17.13 -7.58
CA PHE A 352 5.05 16.18 -6.53
C PHE A 352 4.04 15.13 -7.01
N VAL A 353 4.26 13.85 -6.65
CA VAL A 353 3.25 12.79 -6.77
C VAL A 353 3.08 12.09 -5.43
N LYS A 354 1.83 12.06 -4.96
CA LYS A 354 1.45 11.39 -3.72
C LYS A 354 1.29 9.89 -3.91
N THR A 355 1.92 9.06 -3.07
CA THR A 355 1.63 7.61 -3.01
C THR A 355 0.48 7.31 -2.06
N ASN A 356 -0.14 6.15 -2.23
CA ASN A 356 -0.96 5.57 -1.17
C ASN A 356 -0.05 4.74 -0.23
N PRO A 357 0.00 5.03 1.09
CA PRO A 357 0.93 4.36 2.02
C PRO A 357 0.71 2.86 2.24
N ILE A 358 -0.42 2.31 1.77
CA ILE A 358 -0.66 0.87 1.74
C ILE A 358 -0.02 0.23 0.51
N VAL A 359 -0.01 0.94 -0.62
CA VAL A 359 0.31 0.41 -1.96
C VAL A 359 1.74 0.74 -2.38
N GLY A 360 2.19 1.95 -2.06
CA GLY A 360 3.49 2.50 -2.44
C GLY A 360 3.55 3.06 -3.85
N LEU A 361 4.79 3.22 -4.31
CA LEU A 361 5.15 3.58 -5.66
C LEU A 361 4.77 2.44 -6.64
N THR A 362 3.72 2.67 -7.44
CA THR A 362 3.29 1.76 -8.50
C THR A 362 4.00 2.06 -9.83
N MET A 363 3.82 1.19 -10.83
CA MET A 363 4.35 1.43 -12.17
C MET A 363 3.68 2.63 -12.86
N ASP A 364 2.41 2.89 -12.57
CA ASP A 364 1.69 4.02 -13.16
C ASP A 364 2.06 5.34 -12.51
N ILE A 365 2.25 5.36 -11.18
CA ILE A 365 2.91 6.48 -10.48
C ILE A 365 4.31 6.72 -11.07
N ALA A 366 5.09 5.67 -11.33
CA ALA A 366 6.40 5.82 -11.97
C ALA A 366 6.32 6.41 -13.39
N LYS A 367 5.32 6.05 -14.21
CA LYS A 367 5.09 6.69 -15.52
C LYS A 367 4.77 8.18 -15.38
N LEU A 368 3.93 8.56 -14.41
CA LEU A 368 3.60 9.97 -14.15
C LEU A 368 4.84 10.77 -13.73
N VAL A 369 5.65 10.22 -12.82
CA VAL A 369 6.93 10.83 -12.43
C VAL A 369 7.90 10.96 -13.62
N ILE A 370 7.92 9.99 -14.55
CA ILE A 370 8.72 10.07 -15.78
C ILE A 370 8.23 11.21 -16.69
N CYS A 371 6.92 11.46 -16.78
CA CYS A 371 6.38 12.61 -17.50
C CYS A 371 6.89 13.93 -16.89
N TYR A 372 6.70 14.11 -15.58
CA TYR A 372 7.12 15.33 -14.86
C TYR A 372 8.63 15.60 -14.99
N LEU A 373 9.47 14.57 -14.78
CA LEU A 373 10.93 14.68 -14.90
C LEU A 373 11.41 15.01 -16.32
N ASN A 374 10.61 14.69 -17.34
CA ASN A 374 10.91 15.00 -18.74
C ASN A 374 10.21 16.27 -19.26
N GLY A 375 9.43 16.97 -18.43
CA GLY A 375 8.66 18.14 -18.84
C GLY A 375 7.53 17.81 -19.82
N LEU A 376 6.97 16.60 -19.74
CA LEU A 376 5.88 16.12 -20.59
C LEU A 376 4.56 16.18 -19.83
N GLU A 377 3.50 16.64 -20.50
CA GLU A 377 2.13 16.54 -19.97
C GLU A 377 1.68 15.06 -19.96
N PRO A 378 1.11 14.55 -18.85
CA PRO A 378 0.57 13.19 -18.79
C PRO A 378 -0.75 13.07 -19.57
N SER A 379 -1.07 11.88 -20.08
CA SER A 379 -2.38 11.62 -20.69
C SER A 379 -3.49 11.48 -19.65
N GLU A 380 -4.73 11.81 -20.02
CA GLU A 380 -5.91 11.61 -19.18
C GLU A 380 -6.04 10.15 -18.70
N GLU A 381 -5.72 9.19 -19.58
CA GLU A 381 -5.68 7.75 -19.27
C GLU A 381 -4.68 7.42 -18.14
N LEU A 382 -3.52 8.06 -18.14
CA LEU A 382 -2.49 7.89 -17.11
C LEU A 382 -2.91 8.56 -15.80
N LEU A 383 -3.48 9.76 -15.87
CA LEU A 383 -4.03 10.45 -14.69
C LEU A 383 -5.15 9.62 -14.05
N ALA A 384 -6.07 9.07 -14.84
CA ALA A 384 -7.13 8.18 -14.37
C ALA A 384 -6.58 6.87 -13.77
N ALA A 385 -5.51 6.31 -14.32
CA ALA A 385 -4.85 5.13 -13.76
C ALA A 385 -4.14 5.40 -12.41
N VAL A 386 -3.66 6.63 -12.18
CA VAL A 386 -2.96 7.02 -10.95
C VAL A 386 -3.91 7.50 -9.85
N PHE A 387 -4.90 8.33 -10.20
CA PHE A 387 -5.77 9.01 -9.24
C PHE A 387 -7.20 8.43 -9.18
N GLY A 388 -7.56 7.52 -10.10
CA GLY A 388 -8.93 7.08 -10.33
C GLY A 388 -9.66 7.99 -11.34
N GLU A 389 -10.84 7.58 -11.79
CA GLU A 389 -11.68 8.42 -12.65
C GLU A 389 -12.02 9.74 -11.93
N ILE A 390 -11.48 10.85 -12.44
CA ILE A 390 -11.90 12.19 -12.02
C ILE A 390 -13.34 12.36 -12.52
N SER A 391 -14.32 12.22 -11.64
CA SER A 391 -15.72 12.51 -11.95
C SER A 391 -15.86 14.00 -12.26
N GLY A 392 -15.85 14.32 -13.56
CA GLY A 392 -15.82 15.69 -14.05
C GLY A 392 -17.05 16.48 -13.62
N THR A 393 -16.87 17.37 -12.65
CA THR A 393 -17.81 18.47 -12.41
C THR A 393 -17.55 19.57 -13.43
N THR A 394 -18.27 19.50 -14.55
CA THR A 394 -18.56 20.66 -15.42
C THR A 394 -19.79 21.40 -14.92
#